data_AF-A0A7Y4ZPK3-F1
#
_entry.id   AF-A0A7Y4ZPK3-F1
#
_cell.length_a   1.000
_cell.length_b   1.000
_cell.length_c   1.000
_cell.angle_alpha   90.00
_cell.angle_beta   90.00
_cell.angle_gamma   90.00
#
_symmetry.space_group_name_H-M   'P 1'
#
loop_
_entity.id
_entity.type
_entity.pdbx_description
1 polymer ?
#
loop_
_entity_poly.entity_id
_entity_poly.type
_entity_poly.pdbx_seq_one_letter_code
_entity_poly.pdbx_strand_id
1 'polypeptide(L)'
;MKWSPLTGLALTLCALACSSEASTGATTTCSAPLEVAPNPKATAADVQPILARSCALGGCHLSAPGAGDLVLDGGWMAAMVGVPSKQNPAMPLVTAGDPRRSWLVAKLRRPFCGAGCTQGCGGPMPPGEPLTPAELATIIGWIEGGAR
;
A
#
# COMPACT_ATOMS: atom_id res chain seq x y z
N MET A 1 -76.56 25.66 29.44
CA MET A 1 -76.02 25.07 30.70
C MET A 1 -74.81 24.23 30.28
N LYS A 2 -73.58 24.74 30.46
CA LYS A 2 -72.58 24.28 31.45
C LYS A 2 -72.31 22.76 31.32
N TRP A 3 -71.12 22.21 31.09
CA TRP A 3 -69.73 22.65 31.26
C TRP A 3 -68.80 21.66 30.51
N SER A 4 -67.67 22.14 29.97
CA SER A 4 -66.41 21.36 29.84
C SER A 4 -65.71 21.34 31.21
N PRO A 5 -64.77 20.42 31.56
CA PRO A 5 -63.38 20.58 31.07
C PRO A 5 -62.46 19.32 31.11
N LEU A 6 -61.20 19.57 30.71
CA LEU A 6 -59.92 18.93 31.08
C LEU A 6 -59.35 17.87 30.10
N THR A 7 -58.35 18.24 29.30
CA THR A 7 -56.88 18.28 29.56
C THR A 7 -56.21 16.95 29.21
N GLY A 8 -55.35 16.98 28.20
CA GLY A 8 -54.49 15.86 27.81
C GLY A 8 -53.45 16.32 26.79
N LEU A 9 -52.52 17.15 27.26
CA LEU A 9 -51.36 17.62 26.53
C LEU A 9 -50.38 16.45 26.32
N ALA A 10 -50.24 15.94 25.11
CA ALA A 10 -49.15 15.03 24.73
C ALA A 10 -48.21 15.76 23.76
N LEU A 11 -47.15 16.34 24.34
CA LEU A 11 -46.07 17.01 23.62
C LEU A 11 -45.11 15.95 23.09
N THR A 12 -45.33 15.47 21.86
CA THR A 12 -44.40 14.52 21.21
C THR A 12 -43.21 15.29 20.65
N LEU A 13 -42.11 15.28 21.40
CA LEU A 13 -40.80 15.76 20.97
C LEU A 13 -40.29 14.85 19.82
N CYS A 14 -40.37 15.32 18.58
CA CYS A 14 -39.74 14.66 17.43
C CYS A 14 -38.45 15.42 17.09
N ALA A 15 -37.35 15.02 17.72
CA ALA A 15 -36.02 15.50 17.37
C ALA A 15 -35.41 14.56 16.31
N LEU A 16 -35.70 14.81 15.03
CA LEU A 16 -34.94 14.27 13.90
C LEU A 16 -34.21 15.42 13.20
N ALA A 17 -33.03 15.74 13.71
CA ALA A 17 -32.00 16.44 12.93
C ALA A 17 -30.80 15.50 12.85
N CYS A 18 -30.76 14.70 11.79
CA CYS A 18 -29.60 13.89 11.41
C CYS A 18 -28.47 14.83 11.00
N SER A 19 -27.56 15.12 11.92
CA SER A 19 -26.28 15.75 11.61
C SER A 19 -25.16 14.86 12.15
N SER A 20 -24.39 14.28 11.24
CA SER A 20 -22.94 14.09 11.34
C SER A 20 -22.42 13.44 10.05
N GLU A 21 -22.17 14.25 9.02
CA GLU A 21 -21.10 13.93 8.07
C GLU A 21 -19.77 14.15 8.80
N ALA A 22 -19.43 13.19 9.66
CA ALA A 22 -18.07 13.05 10.15
C ALA A 22 -17.26 12.48 8.97
N SER A 23 -16.60 13.39 8.25
CA SER A 23 -15.51 13.02 7.35
C SER A 23 -14.54 12.13 8.13
N THR A 24 -14.61 10.83 7.86
CA THR A 24 -13.69 9.84 8.38
C THR A 24 -12.30 10.21 7.87
N GLY A 25 -11.56 10.93 8.71
CA GLY A 25 -10.11 10.94 8.64
C GLY A 25 -9.66 9.49 8.76
N ALA A 26 -9.38 8.86 7.63
CA ALA A 26 -8.98 7.46 7.55
C ALA A 26 -7.73 7.29 8.41
N THR A 27 -7.92 6.73 9.60
CA THR A 27 -6.86 6.21 10.44
C THR A 27 -6.25 5.09 9.62
N THR A 28 -5.22 5.39 8.83
CA THR A 28 -4.63 4.43 7.90
C THR A 28 -3.81 3.44 8.72
N THR A 29 -4.49 2.43 9.25
CA THR A 29 -3.88 1.32 9.96
C THR A 29 -3.15 0.44 8.96
N CYS A 30 -2.01 -0.10 9.36
CA CYS A 30 -1.12 -0.87 8.49
C CYS A 30 -1.69 -2.19 7.95
N SER A 31 -2.88 -2.56 8.40
CA SER A 31 -3.65 -3.70 7.88
C SER A 31 -4.63 -3.31 6.78
N ALA A 32 -4.72 -2.03 6.40
CA ALA A 32 -5.62 -1.59 5.33
C ALA A 32 -5.38 -2.41 4.05
N PRO A 33 -6.46 -2.75 3.30
CA PRO A 33 -6.34 -3.45 2.04
C PRO A 33 -5.42 -2.73 1.05
N LEU A 34 -4.85 -3.49 0.11
CA LEU A 34 -4.17 -2.91 -1.03
C LEU A 34 -5.25 -2.35 -1.96
N GLU A 35 -5.38 -1.02 -2.03
CA GLU A 35 -6.51 -0.36 -2.72
C GLU A 35 -6.37 -0.33 -4.26
N VAL A 36 -5.27 -0.84 -4.79
CA VAL A 36 -5.01 -0.87 -6.23
C VAL A 36 -5.36 -2.24 -6.79
N ALA A 37 -6.27 -2.25 -7.77
CA ALA A 37 -6.60 -3.46 -8.53
C ALA A 37 -5.37 -3.93 -9.33
N PRO A 38 -4.91 -5.18 -9.14
CA PRO A 38 -3.78 -5.74 -9.87
C PRO A 38 -4.05 -5.84 -11.37
N ASN A 39 -2.99 -5.72 -12.19
CA ASN A 39 -3.05 -6.09 -13.61
C ASN A 39 -2.68 -7.58 -13.78
N PRO A 40 -3.64 -8.50 -13.96
CA PRO A 40 -3.37 -9.94 -13.98
C PRO A 40 -2.54 -10.40 -15.19
N LYS A 41 -2.30 -9.53 -16.18
CA LYS A 41 -1.50 -9.83 -17.37
C LYS A 41 -0.08 -9.26 -17.30
N ALA A 42 0.28 -8.57 -16.23
CA ALA A 42 1.59 -7.96 -16.09
C ALA A 42 2.71 -9.00 -16.03
N THR A 43 3.80 -8.72 -16.73
CA THR A 43 4.98 -9.57 -16.84
C THR A 43 6.22 -8.87 -16.28
N ALA A 44 7.31 -9.61 -16.08
CA ALA A 44 8.60 -9.00 -15.75
C ALA A 44 9.05 -7.93 -16.76
N ALA A 45 8.69 -8.07 -18.04
CA ALA A 45 9.00 -7.10 -19.08
C ALA A 45 8.24 -5.77 -18.92
N ASP A 46 7.01 -5.81 -18.38
CA ASP A 46 6.24 -4.60 -18.07
C ASP A 46 6.77 -3.90 -16.80
N VAL A 47 7.29 -4.68 -15.85
CA VAL A 47 7.87 -4.18 -14.60
C VAL A 47 9.24 -3.54 -14.81
N GLN A 48 10.08 -4.11 -15.68
CA GLN A 48 11.44 -3.63 -15.92
C GLN A 48 11.55 -2.11 -16.20
N PRO A 49 10.77 -1.50 -17.12
CA PRO A 49 10.85 -0.06 -17.36
C PRO A 49 10.40 0.78 -16.16
N ILE A 50 9.56 0.23 -15.27
CA ILE A 50 9.17 0.89 -14.01
C ILE A 50 10.35 0.94 -13.05
N LEU A 51 11.01 -0.21 -12.83
CA LEU A 51 12.18 -0.28 -11.96
C LEU A 51 13.33 0.57 -12.50
N ALA A 52 13.57 0.53 -13.81
CA ALA A 52 14.64 1.31 -14.44
C ALA A 52 14.45 2.82 -14.24
N ARG A 53 13.23 3.35 -14.47
CA ARG A 53 12.99 4.80 -14.39
C ARG A 53 12.86 5.31 -12.95
N SER A 54 12.29 4.51 -12.05
CA SER A 54 11.87 4.99 -10.72
C SER A 54 12.76 4.50 -9.60
N CYS A 55 13.55 3.44 -9.80
CA CYS A 55 14.29 2.79 -8.71
C CYS A 55 15.79 2.65 -9.00
N ALA A 56 16.17 2.25 -10.22
CA ALA A 56 17.55 2.06 -10.64
C ALA A 56 18.26 3.39 -10.96
N LEU A 57 18.25 4.30 -9.99
CA LEU A 57 18.91 5.60 -10.05
C LEU A 57 20.26 5.54 -9.32
N GLY A 58 21.23 6.34 -9.77
CA GLY A 58 22.55 6.45 -9.15
C GLY A 58 22.43 6.81 -7.66
N GLY A 59 23.12 6.07 -6.79
CA GLY A 59 23.01 6.23 -5.34
C GLY A 59 21.74 5.65 -4.70
N CYS A 60 20.79 5.15 -5.49
CA CYS A 60 19.59 4.46 -5.00
C CYS A 60 19.70 2.95 -5.23
N HIS A 61 19.39 2.42 -6.41
CA HIS A 61 19.48 0.97 -6.70
C HIS A 61 20.20 0.64 -8.02
N LEU A 62 20.89 1.61 -8.63
CA LEU A 62 21.56 1.37 -9.93
C LEU A 62 22.84 0.54 -9.83
N SER A 63 23.59 0.66 -8.74
CA SER A 63 24.92 0.06 -8.60
C SER A 63 25.23 -0.25 -7.15
N ALA A 64 26.18 -1.17 -6.94
CA ALA A 64 26.56 -1.64 -5.62
C ALA A 64 27.11 -0.50 -4.71
N PRO A 65 26.83 -0.54 -3.40
CA PRO A 65 26.02 -1.57 -2.73
C PRO A 65 24.52 -1.43 -3.03
N GLY A 66 24.05 -0.24 -3.39
CA GLY A 66 22.62 0.07 -3.52
C GLY A 66 21.96 0.21 -2.14
N ALA A 67 20.81 0.89 -2.10
CA ALA A 67 20.02 1.08 -0.89
C ALA A 67 19.48 -0.28 -0.44
N GLY A 68 19.71 -0.61 0.84
CA GLY A 68 19.35 -1.93 1.37
C GLY A 68 20.13 -3.09 0.74
N ASP A 69 21.29 -2.80 0.13
CA ASP A 69 22.13 -3.75 -0.60
C ASP A 69 21.42 -4.43 -1.79
N LEU A 70 20.51 -3.69 -2.44
CA LEU A 70 19.76 -4.15 -3.60
C LEU A 70 20.16 -3.35 -4.84
N VAL A 71 20.59 -4.06 -5.88
CA VAL A 71 20.87 -3.54 -7.22
C VAL A 71 19.81 -4.05 -8.19
N LEU A 72 19.24 -3.15 -9.00
CA LEU A 72 18.18 -3.42 -9.97
C LEU A 72 18.71 -3.30 -11.40
N ASP A 73 19.68 -4.16 -11.73
CA ASP A 73 20.30 -4.26 -13.06
C ASP A 73 19.68 -5.40 -13.88
N GLY A 74 20.40 -5.94 -14.88
CA GLY A 74 19.94 -7.06 -15.69
C GLY A 74 19.63 -8.34 -14.91
N GLY A 75 20.10 -8.49 -13.66
CA GLY A 75 19.86 -9.62 -12.78
C GLY A 75 18.80 -9.39 -11.70
N TRP A 76 18.04 -8.28 -11.76
CA TRP A 76 17.12 -7.85 -10.69
C TRP A 76 16.13 -8.92 -10.20
N MET A 77 15.65 -9.80 -11.09
CA MET A 77 14.72 -10.88 -10.70
C MET A 77 15.36 -11.82 -9.67
N ALA A 78 16.59 -12.25 -9.92
CA ALA A 78 17.33 -13.13 -9.01
C ALA A 78 17.71 -12.41 -7.70
N ALA A 79 17.84 -11.08 -7.74
CA ALA A 79 18.14 -10.27 -6.56
C ALA A 79 16.91 -10.03 -5.65
N MET A 80 15.69 -10.25 -6.14
CA MET A 80 14.45 -9.91 -5.43
C MET A 80 13.54 -11.10 -5.13
N VAL A 81 13.33 -12.00 -6.10
CA VAL A 81 12.30 -13.03 -5.99
C VAL A 81 12.77 -14.14 -5.04
N GLY A 82 12.05 -14.31 -3.93
CA GLY A 82 12.40 -15.26 -2.86
C GLY A 82 13.58 -14.83 -1.99
N VAL A 83 14.21 -13.68 -2.25
CA VAL A 83 15.36 -13.19 -1.49
C VAL A 83 14.88 -12.48 -0.21
N PRO A 84 15.38 -12.83 0.99
CA PRO A 84 15.03 -12.14 2.23
C PRO A 84 15.36 -10.64 2.18
N SER A 85 14.45 -9.79 2.66
CA SER A 85 14.73 -8.37 2.81
C SER A 85 15.70 -8.12 3.97
N LYS A 86 16.75 -7.31 3.77
CA LYS A 86 17.62 -6.88 4.89
C LYS A 86 16.87 -6.06 5.95
N GLN A 87 15.87 -5.29 5.52
CA GLN A 87 15.08 -4.42 6.39
C GLN A 87 14.02 -5.19 7.18
N ASN A 88 13.56 -6.33 6.66
CA ASN A 88 12.66 -7.25 7.33
C ASN A 88 12.99 -8.70 6.90
N PRO A 89 13.92 -9.38 7.59
CA PRO A 89 14.37 -10.72 7.19
C PRO A 89 13.28 -11.80 7.23
N ALA A 90 12.16 -11.56 7.91
CA ALA A 90 11.01 -12.47 7.93
C ALA A 90 10.13 -12.37 6.67
N MET A 91 10.40 -11.40 5.79
CA MET A 91 9.64 -11.16 4.56
C MET A 91 10.56 -11.03 3.35
N PRO A 92 10.40 -11.87 2.30
CA PRO A 92 11.13 -11.70 1.06
C PRO A 92 10.89 -10.33 0.42
N LEU A 93 11.86 -9.85 -0.36
CA LEU A 93 11.71 -8.67 -1.23
C LEU A 93 10.49 -8.84 -2.14
N VAL A 94 10.40 -10.00 -2.80
CA VAL A 94 9.22 -10.45 -3.53
C VAL A 94 8.90 -11.90 -3.16
N THR A 95 7.68 -12.13 -2.68
CA THR A 95 7.09 -13.46 -2.54
C THR A 95 6.21 -13.72 -3.76
N ALA A 96 6.63 -14.65 -4.63
CA ALA A 96 5.87 -15.03 -5.81
C ALA A 96 4.45 -15.47 -5.43
N GLY A 97 3.44 -14.92 -6.11
CA GLY A 97 2.03 -15.18 -5.88
C GLY A 97 1.41 -14.44 -4.68
N ASP A 98 2.19 -13.69 -3.91
CA ASP A 98 1.71 -13.04 -2.68
C ASP A 98 2.28 -11.62 -2.50
N PRO A 99 1.60 -10.59 -3.04
CA PRO A 99 1.98 -9.19 -2.86
C PRO A 99 1.97 -8.75 -1.39
N ARG A 100 1.09 -9.31 -0.56
CA ARG A 100 0.95 -8.90 0.84
C ARG A 100 2.12 -9.37 1.69
N ARG A 101 2.77 -10.46 1.30
CA ARG A 101 4.03 -10.96 1.90
C ARG A 101 5.27 -10.55 1.11
N SER A 102 5.20 -9.47 0.33
CA SER A 102 6.34 -8.93 -0.42
C SER A 102 6.79 -7.60 0.16
N TRP A 103 8.04 -7.51 0.62
CA TRP A 103 8.60 -6.28 1.19
C TRP A 103 8.63 -5.13 0.19
N LEU A 104 8.80 -5.41 -1.12
CA LEU A 104 8.67 -4.42 -2.18
C LEU A 104 7.32 -3.69 -2.09
N VAL A 105 6.23 -4.42 -1.96
CA VAL A 105 4.88 -3.84 -1.89
C VAL A 105 4.72 -3.00 -0.63
N ALA A 106 5.23 -3.47 0.52
CA ALA A 106 5.24 -2.67 1.74
C ALA A 106 5.98 -1.34 1.53
N LYS A 107 7.12 -1.34 0.82
CA LYS A 107 7.91 -0.15 0.52
C LYS A 107 7.24 0.78 -0.50
N LEU A 108 6.40 0.30 -1.41
CA LEU A 108 5.69 1.15 -2.39
C LEU A 108 4.46 1.87 -1.80
N ARG A 109 3.91 1.38 -0.68
CA ARG A 109 2.70 1.93 -0.07
C ARG A 109 2.94 3.27 0.63
N ARG A 110 1.94 4.14 0.55
CA ARG A 110 1.87 5.40 1.30
C ARG A 110 0.56 5.46 2.09
N PRO A 111 0.59 5.69 3.41
CA PRO A 111 1.78 5.80 4.25
C PRO A 111 2.58 4.48 4.32
N PHE A 112 3.90 4.60 4.50
CA PHE A 112 4.74 3.44 4.79
C PHE A 112 4.53 3.00 6.24
N CYS A 113 4.31 1.71 6.43
CA CYS A 113 3.88 1.18 7.71
C CYS A 113 4.99 0.55 8.56
N GLY A 114 6.13 0.22 7.97
CA GLY A 114 7.28 -0.30 8.71
C GLY A 114 7.05 -1.59 9.51
N ALA A 115 5.93 -2.29 9.34
CA ALA A 115 5.61 -3.47 10.11
C ALA A 115 6.67 -4.56 9.90
N GLY A 116 7.24 -5.07 11.00
CA GLY A 116 8.33 -6.05 10.97
C GLY A 116 9.70 -5.47 10.57
N CYS A 117 9.84 -4.15 10.48
CA CYS A 117 11.13 -3.50 10.28
C CYS A 117 12.08 -3.79 11.44
N THR A 118 13.26 -4.32 11.15
CA THR A 118 14.28 -4.59 12.17
C THR A 118 15.44 -3.62 12.11
N GLN A 119 15.64 -2.92 10.99
CA GLN A 119 16.75 -1.98 10.80
C GLN A 119 16.35 -0.79 9.93
N GLY A 120 16.27 0.41 10.53
CA GLY A 120 16.23 1.70 9.85
C GLY A 120 15.54 1.70 8.48
N CYS A 121 14.23 1.44 8.44
CA CYS A 121 13.56 1.16 7.17
C CYS A 121 13.30 2.38 6.28
N GLY A 122 13.53 3.59 6.78
CA GLY A 122 13.24 4.83 6.08
C GLY A 122 11.75 4.98 5.74
N GLY A 123 11.47 5.82 4.74
CA GLY A 123 10.12 6.07 4.24
C GLY A 123 9.70 5.13 3.09
N PRO A 124 8.58 5.43 2.42
CA PRO A 124 8.20 4.73 1.20
C PRO A 124 9.22 4.93 0.07
N MET A 125 9.23 4.00 -0.89
CA MET A 125 10.01 4.03 -2.12
C MET A 125 9.09 4.17 -3.34
N PRO A 126 9.53 4.82 -4.42
CA PRO A 126 10.74 5.67 -4.45
C PRO A 126 10.60 6.89 -3.54
N PRO A 127 11.69 7.53 -3.08
CA PRO A 127 11.58 8.76 -2.31
C PRO A 127 10.95 9.87 -3.17
N GLY A 128 10.17 10.76 -2.56
CA GLY A 128 9.47 11.82 -3.29
C GLY A 128 8.19 11.30 -3.95
N GLU A 129 8.10 11.40 -5.28
CA GLU A 129 6.89 11.11 -6.06
C GLU A 129 6.53 9.61 -6.04
N PRO A 130 5.29 9.23 -5.70
CA PRO A 130 4.84 7.84 -5.79
C PRO A 130 4.80 7.32 -7.23
N LEU A 131 4.78 5.99 -7.37
CA LEU A 131 4.36 5.39 -8.63
C LEU A 131 2.90 5.75 -8.93
N THR A 132 2.56 5.82 -10.20
CA THR A 132 1.15 5.98 -10.59
C THR A 132 0.35 4.73 -10.20
N PRO A 133 -0.99 4.83 -10.02
CA PRO A 133 -1.81 3.66 -9.72
C PRO A 133 -1.66 2.53 -10.74
N ALA A 134 -1.51 2.86 -12.02
CA ALA A 134 -1.31 1.87 -13.08
C ALA A 134 0.04 1.14 -12.96
N GLU A 135 1.10 1.85 -12.60
CA GLU A 135 2.43 1.26 -12.41
C GLU A 135 2.47 0.35 -11.18
N LEU A 136 1.84 0.79 -10.10
CA LEU A 136 1.66 -0.03 -8.91
C LEU A 136 0.82 -1.28 -9.22
N ALA A 137 -0.27 -1.15 -9.99
CA ALA A 137 -1.08 -2.28 -10.46
C ALA A 137 -0.28 -3.28 -11.29
N THR A 138 0.64 -2.80 -12.15
CA THR A 138 1.54 -3.65 -12.94
C THR A 138 2.49 -4.43 -12.05
N ILE A 139 3.13 -3.80 -11.06
CA ILE A 139 4.03 -4.51 -10.13
C ILE A 139 3.26 -5.54 -9.30
N ILE A 140 2.11 -5.16 -8.74
CA ILE A 140 1.29 -6.07 -7.93
C ILE A 140 0.82 -7.25 -8.78
N GLY A 141 0.31 -6.98 -9.97
CA GLY A 141 -0.18 -8.01 -10.89
C GLY A 141 0.90 -8.99 -11.32
N TRP A 142 2.13 -8.52 -11.55
CA TRP A 142 3.27 -9.38 -11.83
C TRP A 142 3.61 -10.29 -10.63
N ILE A 143 3.60 -9.75 -9.40
CA ILE A 143 3.82 -10.54 -8.19
C ILE A 143 2.72 -11.60 -8.04
N GLU A 144 1.45 -11.22 -8.17
CA GLU A 144 0.31 -12.15 -8.11
C GLU A 144 0.38 -13.23 -9.18
N GLY A 145 0.85 -12.89 -10.39
CA GLY A 145 1.07 -13.82 -11.50
C GLY A 145 2.22 -14.80 -11.32
N GLY A 146 2.87 -14.79 -10.14
CA GLY A 146 3.95 -15.69 -9.77
C GLY A 146 5.35 -15.12 -9.93
N ALA A 147 5.50 -13.80 -10.12
CA ALA A 147 6.77 -13.11 -10.24
C ALA A 147 7.72 -13.71 -11.30
N ARG A 148 7.18 -13.96 -12.50
CA ARG A 148 7.85 -14.60 -13.64
C ARG A 148 7.88 -13.73 -14.88
#